data_AF-A0A1H1FRA0-F1
#
_entry.id   AF-A0A1H1FRA0-F1
#
_cell.length_a   1.000
_cell.length_b   1.000
_cell.length_c   1.000
_cell.angle_alpha   90.00
_cell.angle_beta   90.00
_cell.angle_gamma   90.00
#
_symmetry.space_group_name_H-M   'P 1'
#
loop_
_entity.id
_entity.type
_entity.pdbx_description
1 polymer ?
#
loop_
_entity_poly.entity_id
_entity_poly.type
_entity_poly.pdbx_seq_one_letter_code
_entity_poly.pdbx_strand_id
1 'polypeptide(L)' 'MLLSILTEGYIRFGLYIIVAIILIVILIRFRAKKNPAKSSLDILKERHSKGEITKEEYDEARKQQKYE' A
#
# COMPACT_ATOMS: atom_id res chain seq x y z
N MET A 1 -9.56 -22.15 -42.35
CA MET A 1 -10.69 -22.07 -41.38
C MET A 1 -10.23 -22.37 -39.95
N LEU A 2 -9.70 -23.55 -39.64
CA LEU A 2 -9.24 -23.90 -38.28
C LEU A 2 -8.08 -23.04 -37.76
N LEU A 3 -7.09 -22.74 -38.61
CA LEU A 3 -5.96 -21.86 -38.26
C LEU A 3 -6.42 -20.44 -37.90
N SER A 4 -7.40 -19.90 -38.64
CA SER A 4 -7.98 -18.57 -38.41
C SER A 4 -8.66 -18.46 -37.04
N ILE A 5 -9.46 -19.47 -36.69
CA ILE A 5 -10.18 -19.54 -35.40
C ILE A 5 -9.18 -19.60 -34.23
N LEU A 6 -8.12 -20.40 -34.37
CA LEU A 6 -7.07 -20.51 -33.36
C LEU A 6 -6.32 -19.17 -33.21
N THR A 7 -5.92 -18.54 -34.30
CA THR A 7 -5.21 -17.26 -34.26
C THR A 7 -6.05 -16.15 -33.63
N GLU A 8 -7.35 -16.07 -33.93
CA GLU A 8 -8.24 -15.08 -33.32
C GLU A 8 -8.40 -15.31 -31.81
N GLY A 9 -8.47 -16.57 -31.38
CA GLY A 9 -8.52 -16.94 -29.97
C GLY A 9 -7.24 -16.54 -29.21
N TYR A 10 -6.07 -16.83 -29.77
CA TYR A 10 -4.78 -16.47 -29.16
C TYR A 10 -4.58 -14.96 -29.06
N ILE A 11 -4.99 -14.20 -30.08
CA ILE A 11 -4.90 -12.73 -30.07
C ILE A 11 -5.80 -12.15 -28.98
N ARG A 12 -7.05 -12.60 -28.87
CA ARG A 12 -7.97 -12.15 -27.81
C ARG A 12 -7.44 -12.50 -26.42
N PHE A 13 -6.95 -13.72 -26.24
CA PHE A 13 -6.35 -14.16 -24.98
C PHE A 13 -5.13 -13.31 -24.60
N GLY A 14 -4.23 -13.06 -25.54
CA GLY A 14 -3.07 -12.18 -25.33
C GLY A 14 -3.47 -10.77 -24.91
N LEU A 15 -4.50 -10.20 -25.54
CA LEU A 15 -5.03 -8.88 -25.15
C LEU A 15 -5.57 -8.87 -23.72
N TYR A 16 -6.30 -9.91 -23.29
CA TYR A 16 -6.77 -10.00 -21.91
C TYR A 16 -5.60 -10.07 -20.90
N ILE A 17 -4.56 -10.83 -21.21
CA ILE A 17 -3.36 -10.92 -20.36
C ILE A 17 -2.67 -9.56 -20.26
N ILE A 18 -2.51 -8.83 -21.36
CA ILE A 18 -1.91 -7.49 -21.37
C ILE A 18 -2.72 -6.52 -20.50
N VAL A 19 -4.04 -6.49 -20.67
CA VAL A 19 -4.94 -5.63 -19.87
C VAL A 19 -4.86 -5.99 -18.38
N ALA A 20 -4.86 -7.29 -18.05
CA ALA A 20 -4.73 -7.75 -16.67
C ALA A 20 -3.41 -7.30 -16.03
N ILE A 21 -2.29 -7.42 -16.75
CA ILE A 21 -0.97 -6.95 -16.27
C ILE A 21 -1.00 -5.44 -16.02
N ILE A 22 -1.55 -4.64 -16.94
CA ILE A 22 -1.67 -3.18 -16.78
C ILE A 22 -2.49 -2.85 -15.53
N LEU A 23 -3.64 -3.51 -15.33
CA LEU A 23 -4.47 -3.32 -14.14
C LEU A 23 -3.74 -3.68 -12.85
N ILE A 24 -2.99 -4.79 -12.82
CA ILE A 24 -2.19 -5.20 -11.66
C ILE A 24 -1.12 -4.14 -11.33
N VAL A 25 -0.42 -3.64 -12.35
CA VAL A 25 0.61 -2.58 -12.16
C VAL A 25 -0.02 -1.32 -11.59
N ILE A 26 -1.18 -0.90 -12.12
CA ILE A 26 -1.93 0.24 -11.58
C ILE A 26 -2.31 -0.03 -10.12
N LEU A 27 -2.92 -1.16 -9.80
CA LEU A 27 -3.33 -1.48 -8.43
C LEU A 27 -2.16 -1.48 -7.45
N ILE A 28 -1.00 -2.06 -7.82
CA ILE A 28 0.21 -2.05 -6.98
C ILE A 28 0.70 -0.61 -6.76
N ARG A 29 0.77 0.19 -7.83
CA ARG A 29 1.25 1.58 -7.75
C ARG A 29 0.34 2.46 -6.91
N PHE A 30 -0.97 2.26 -7.00
CA PHE A 30 -1.96 2.99 -6.20
C PHE A 30 -2.05 2.49 -4.76
N ARG A 31 -1.72 1.21 -4.48
CA ARG A 31 -1.68 0.66 -3.12
C ARG A 31 -0.54 1.25 -2.29
N ALA A 32 0.56 1.67 -2.92
CA ALA A 32 1.69 2.34 -2.26
C ALA A 32 1.36 3.76 -1.74
N LYS A 33 0.23 4.37 -2.15
CA LYS A 33 -0.15 5.72 -1.72
C LYS A 33 -1.16 5.76 -0.58
N LYS A 34 -1.58 4.60 -0.05
CA LYS A 34 -2.07 4.56 1.33
C LYS A 34 -0.85 4.71 2.22
N ASN A 35 -0.41 5.94 2.46
CA ASN A 35 0.17 6.23 3.77
C ASN A 35 -0.92 5.78 4.74
N PRO A 36 -0.75 4.68 5.51
CA PRO A 36 -1.62 4.51 6.66
C PRO A 36 -1.51 5.83 7.40
N ALA A 37 -2.64 6.49 7.67
CA ALA A 37 -2.64 7.69 8.49
C ALA A 37 -1.79 7.31 9.70
N LYS A 38 -0.60 7.92 9.83
CA LYS A 38 0.36 7.52 10.86
C LYS A 38 -0.42 7.54 12.15
N SER A 39 -0.46 6.41 12.85
CA SER A 39 -1.13 6.37 14.13
C SER A 39 -0.51 7.45 15.02
N SER A 40 -1.28 8.01 15.94
CA SER A 40 -0.75 8.93 16.94
C SER A 40 0.49 8.32 17.65
N LEU A 41 0.54 6.99 17.79
CA LEU A 41 1.72 6.26 18.28
C LEU A 41 2.93 6.35 17.34
N ASP A 42 2.72 6.24 16.03
CA ASP A 42 3.82 6.33 15.05
C ASP A 42 4.42 7.74 15.04
N ILE A 43 3.58 8.77 15.23
CA ILE A 43 4.02 10.17 15.34
C ILE A 43 4.83 10.35 16.63
N LEU A 44 4.34 9.87 17.78
CA LEU A 44 5.06 9.94 19.06
C LEU A 44 6.41 9.21 18.99
N LYS A 45 6.45 8.04 18.36
CA LYS A 45 7.68 7.26 18.18
C LYS A 45 8.70 8.01 17.33
N GLU A 46 8.26 8.64 16.24
CA GLU A 46 9.12 9.44 15.37
C GLU A 46 9.74 10.64 16.12
N ARG A 47 8.94 11.36 16.92
CA ARG A 47 9.42 12.50 17.72
C ARG A 47 10.44 12.08 18.76
N HIS A 48 10.21 10.98 19.47
CA HIS A 48 11.17 10.43 20.43
C HIS A 48 12.48 10.01 19.74
N SER A 49 12.40 9.34 18.57
CA SER A 49 13.59 8.97 17.80
C SER A 49 14.39 10.16 17.27
N LYS A 50 13.74 11.30 17.01
CA LYS A 50 14.39 12.56 16.65
C LYS A 50 14.95 13.33 17.86
N GLY A 51 14.65 12.88 19.09
CA GLY A 51 15.01 13.60 20.32
C GLY A 51 14.18 14.84 20.57
N GLU A 52 13.02 14.99 19.91
CA GLU A 52 12.10 16.12 20.11
C GLU A 52 11.29 16.00 21.40
N ILE A 53 11.17 14.79 21.95
CA ILE A 53 10.54 14.49 23.24
C ILE A 53 11.40 13.52 24.03
N THR A 54 11.33 13.59 25.36
CA THR A 54 12.04 12.67 26.26
C THR A 54 11.33 11.32 26.34
N LYS A 55 12.01 10.34 26.95
CA LYS A 55 11.44 9.01 27.17
C LYS A 55 10.24 9.06 28.12
N GLU A 56 10.30 9.93 29.14
CA GLU A 56 9.19 10.13 30.07
C GLU A 56 7.95 10.69 29.35
N GLU A 57 8.12 11.73 28.52
CA GLU A 57 7.03 12.34 27.74
C GLU A 57 6.40 11.34 26.75
N TYR A 58 7.23 10.50 26.11
CA TYR A 58 6.75 9.43 25.24
C TYR A 58 5.95 8.38 26.01
N ASP A 59 6.42 7.94 27.18
CA ASP A 59 5.76 6.91 27.98
C ASP A 59 4.44 7.41 28.60
N GLU A 60 4.36 8.69 28.98
CA GLU A 60 3.11 9.32 29.44
C GLU A 60 2.08 9.43 28.32
N ALA A 61 2.46 9.97 27.17
CA ALA A 61 1.58 10.10 26.01
C ALA A 61 1.06 8.73 25.52
N ARG A 62 1.94 7.72 25.52
CA ARG A 62 1.56 6.34 25.18
C ARG A 62 0.58 5.73 26.18
N LYS A 63 0.73 6.01 27.48
CA LYS A 63 -0.22 5.57 28.49
C LYS A 63 -1.59 6.20 28.26
N GLN A 64 -1.65 7.53 28.08
CA GLN A 64 -2.90 8.25 27.84
C GLN A 64 -3.65 7.70 26.63
N GLN A 65 -2.95 7.44 25.52
CA GLN A 65 -3.56 6.87 24.32
C GLN A 65 -4.11 5.43 24.50
N LYS A 66 -3.68 4.69 25.53
CA LYS A 66 -4.20 3.35 25.83
C LYS A 66 -5.53 3.38 26.59
N TYR A 67 -5.88 4.53 27.19
CA TYR A 67 -7.09 4.72 27.99
C TYR A 67 -8.20 5.51 27.28
N GLU A 68 -7.96 5.93 26.03
CA GLU A 68 -8.96 6.42 25.09
C GLU A 68 -9.45 5.30 24.17
#